data_AF-A0A373AZX2-F1
#
_entry.id   AF-A0A373AZX2-F1
#
_cell.length_a   1.000
_cell.length_b   1.000
_cell.length_c   1.000
_cell.angle_alpha   90.00
_cell.angle_beta   90.00
_cell.angle_gamma   90.00
#
_symmetry.space_group_name_H-M   'P 1'
#
loop_
_entity.id
_entity.type
_entity.pdbx_description
1 polymer ?
#
loop_
_entity_poly.entity_id
_entity_poly.type
_entity_poly.pdbx_seq_one_letter_code
_entity_poly.pdbx_strand_id
1 'polypeptide(L)'
;MRDSLIQKYNVPGPRYTSYPTVPYWEEAQFSLEQWKQTLKTSFAESNSAEGISLYIHLPFCESLCTFCGCHKRVTKKHEMEQPYIRAVLKEWSLYCDLLEEKPRIKEIHLGGGTPTFFSPMHLIQLIGGILAQAEIAEQYEFSFEGHPNNTTRAHLQALYDLGFRRVSYGVQDYNETVQKAIHRIQPFEHVEQVTQWAREIGYSSISHDLVFGLPFQNLDDVLNTINQTNRLRPDRLAFYSYAHVPWIKGNGQRGFKDHDVPKDEIKRQCYEEGKNKLLAQGYHEIGMDHFALESDAMYQSFQAGTLHRNFMGYTASKTQVMIGLGLSSISDSWYSFAQNEKKLEDYYARLENNEIPVYRGHILSAEDLMIRRHILNLMCGFQTSWTEPEMQFPELVEVLGQLEEMQDDGLLEIKPQSIRVTEQGKAFVRNICMAFDLHLKRRRPESRIFSMTI
;
A
#
# COMPACT_ATOMS: atom_id res chain seq x y z
N MET A 1 -9.23 25.41 26.31
CA MET A 1 -8.17 24.93 25.41
C MET A 1 -8.80 24.79 24.04
N ARG A 2 -8.25 25.39 22.98
CA ARG A 2 -8.70 25.05 21.62
C ARG A 2 -8.26 23.62 21.36
N ASP A 3 -9.18 22.75 20.95
CA ASP A 3 -8.83 21.40 20.50
C ASP A 3 -7.80 21.53 19.36
N SER A 4 -6.74 20.72 19.39
CA SER A 4 -5.77 20.67 18.28
C SER A 4 -6.49 20.27 16.98
N LEU A 5 -6.07 20.80 15.83
CA LEU A 5 -6.65 20.41 14.53
C LEU A 5 -6.60 18.88 14.31
N ILE A 6 -5.55 18.23 14.83
CA ILE A 6 -5.44 16.77 14.83
C ILE A 6 -6.62 16.14 15.56
N GLN A 7 -6.94 16.57 16.78
CA GLN A 7 -8.08 16.03 17.52
C GLN A 7 -9.41 16.28 16.81
N LYS A 8 -9.59 17.48 16.23
CA LYS A 8 -10.79 17.87 15.49
C LYS A 8 -11.04 16.96 14.28
N TYR A 9 -9.99 16.63 13.53
CA TYR A 9 -10.08 15.89 12.28
C TYR A 9 -9.69 14.42 12.38
N ASN A 10 -9.33 13.92 13.57
CA ASN A 10 -9.09 12.49 13.77
C ASN A 10 -10.42 11.74 13.84
N VAL A 11 -10.95 11.37 12.68
CA VAL A 11 -12.24 10.66 12.54
C VAL A 11 -12.04 9.36 11.76
N PRO A 12 -12.96 8.38 11.85
CA PRO A 12 -12.88 7.20 10.98
C PRO A 12 -13.02 7.60 9.51
N GLY A 13 -12.06 7.18 8.68
CA GLY A 13 -12.06 7.50 7.26
C GLY A 13 -11.19 6.55 6.45
N PRO A 14 -11.46 6.40 5.15
CA PRO A 14 -10.70 5.49 4.30
C PRO A 14 -9.27 6.00 4.05
N ARG A 15 -8.36 5.06 3.78
CA ARG A 15 -6.98 5.34 3.39
C ARG A 15 -6.82 5.76 1.91
N TYR A 16 -7.92 5.74 1.15
CA TYR A 16 -7.95 5.98 -0.30
C TYR A 16 -6.79 5.28 -1.02
N THR A 17 -6.65 3.97 -0.78
CA THR A 17 -5.83 3.08 -1.63
C THR A 17 -6.49 2.89 -3.00
N SER A 18 -7.81 3.09 -3.06
CA SER A 18 -8.64 3.13 -4.26
C SER A 18 -9.85 4.02 -4.02
N TYR A 19 -10.49 4.44 -5.11
CA TYR A 19 -11.86 4.95 -5.10
C TYR A 19 -12.67 4.28 -6.23
N PRO A 20 -13.86 3.71 -5.95
CA PRO A 20 -14.43 3.51 -4.61
C PRO A 20 -13.56 2.58 -3.74
N THR A 21 -13.71 2.72 -2.42
CA THR A 21 -13.00 1.87 -1.46
C THR A 21 -13.66 0.49 -1.38
N VAL A 22 -12.92 -0.55 -1.00
CA VAL A 22 -13.40 -1.95 -0.99
C VAL A 22 -14.76 -2.14 -0.30
N PRO A 23 -15.06 -1.50 0.85
CA PRO A 23 -16.37 -1.63 1.49
C PRO A 23 -17.56 -1.10 0.67
N TYR A 24 -17.31 -0.24 -0.32
CA TYR A 24 -18.32 0.36 -1.19
C TYR A 24 -18.43 -0.30 -2.56
N TRP A 25 -17.69 -1.38 -2.80
CA TRP A 25 -17.78 -2.11 -4.06
C TRP A 25 -19.19 -2.68 -4.28
N GLU A 26 -19.83 -2.27 -5.38
CA GLU A 26 -21.11 -2.80 -5.82
C GLU A 26 -20.97 -4.17 -6.51
N GLU A 27 -20.73 -5.21 -5.72
CA GLU A 27 -20.46 -6.57 -6.18
C GLU A 27 -21.57 -7.17 -7.07
N ALA A 28 -22.82 -6.73 -6.88
CA ALA A 28 -23.96 -7.20 -7.68
C ALA A 28 -23.89 -6.77 -9.15
N GLN A 29 -23.15 -5.70 -9.45
CA GLN A 29 -22.94 -5.20 -10.81
C GLN A 29 -21.67 -5.75 -11.45
N PHE A 30 -20.88 -6.52 -10.71
CA PHE A 30 -19.60 -7.05 -11.17
C PHE A 30 -19.78 -8.39 -11.89
N SER A 31 -19.03 -8.58 -12.97
CA SER A 31 -18.85 -9.89 -13.59
C SER A 31 -17.41 -10.07 -14.07
N LEU A 32 -16.95 -11.33 -14.11
CA LEU A 32 -15.63 -11.66 -14.62
C LEU A 32 -15.46 -11.23 -16.09
N GLU A 33 -16.51 -11.31 -16.89
CA GLU A 33 -16.46 -10.90 -18.31
C GLU A 33 -16.31 -9.38 -18.46
N GLN A 34 -16.99 -8.58 -17.64
CA GLN A 34 -16.76 -7.13 -17.62
C GLN A 34 -15.37 -6.76 -17.11
N TRP A 35 -14.83 -7.48 -16.11
CA TRP A 35 -13.44 -7.34 -15.68
C TRP A 35 -12.47 -7.57 -16.84
N LYS A 36 -12.59 -8.69 -17.54
CA LYS A 36 -11.76 -9.01 -18.70
C LYS A 36 -11.84 -7.92 -19.76
N GLN A 37 -13.05 -7.45 -20.09
CA GLN A 37 -13.24 -6.41 -21.10
C GLN A 37 -12.59 -5.09 -20.71
N THR A 38 -12.82 -4.63 -19.49
CA THR A 38 -12.25 -3.37 -18.97
C THR A 38 -10.72 -3.44 -18.84
N LEU A 39 -10.18 -4.58 -18.43
CA LEU A 39 -8.74 -4.83 -18.43
C LEU A 39 -8.15 -4.75 -19.84
N LYS A 40 -8.76 -5.42 -20.82
CA LYS A 40 -8.28 -5.37 -22.21
C LYS A 40 -8.28 -3.96 -22.78
N THR A 41 -9.35 -3.18 -22.54
CA THR A 41 -9.44 -1.78 -22.95
C THR A 41 -8.30 -0.96 -22.36
N SER A 42 -8.13 -1.01 -21.03
CA SER A 42 -7.10 -0.25 -20.32
C SER A 42 -5.68 -0.67 -20.71
N PHE A 43 -5.48 -1.97 -20.95
CA PHE A 43 -4.21 -2.50 -21.42
C PHE A 43 -3.86 -1.99 -22.82
N ALA A 44 -4.80 -2.03 -23.76
CA ALA A 44 -4.59 -1.49 -25.10
C ALA A 44 -4.31 0.02 -25.11
N GLU A 45 -4.91 0.78 -24.18
CA GLU A 45 -4.70 2.22 -24.03
C GLU A 45 -3.29 2.59 -23.52
N SER A 46 -2.66 1.72 -22.71
CA SER A 46 -1.51 2.12 -21.88
C SER A 46 -0.28 1.23 -21.96
N ASN A 47 -0.37 -0.04 -22.38
CA ASN A 47 0.74 -0.99 -22.34
C ASN A 47 1.99 -0.50 -23.11
N SER A 48 1.78 0.11 -24.28
CA SER A 48 2.87 0.60 -25.12
C SER A 48 3.53 1.88 -24.60
N ALA A 49 2.85 2.68 -23.79
CA ALA A 49 3.37 3.95 -23.28
C ALA A 49 3.85 3.86 -21.83
N GLU A 50 3.06 3.24 -20.96
CA GLU A 50 3.28 3.16 -19.51
C GLU A 50 3.72 1.76 -19.06
N GLY A 51 3.36 0.72 -19.81
CA GLY A 51 3.46 -0.67 -19.35
C GLY A 51 2.44 -1.01 -18.27
N ILE A 52 2.65 -2.12 -17.57
CA ILE A 52 1.79 -2.59 -16.49
C ILE A 52 2.56 -2.76 -15.18
N SER A 53 1.84 -2.67 -14.07
CA SER A 53 2.33 -3.04 -12.74
C SER A 53 1.82 -4.43 -12.35
N LEU A 54 2.69 -5.26 -11.77
CA LEU A 54 2.32 -6.54 -11.19
C LEU A 54 2.47 -6.49 -9.67
N TYR A 55 1.38 -6.72 -8.96
CA TYR A 55 1.43 -7.08 -7.54
C TYR A 55 1.34 -8.59 -7.41
N ILE A 56 2.28 -9.23 -6.71
CA ILE A 56 2.26 -10.67 -6.49
C ILE A 56 2.20 -10.93 -4.99
N HIS A 57 1.07 -11.46 -4.54
CA HIS A 57 0.85 -11.76 -3.13
C HIS A 57 1.41 -13.13 -2.78
N LEU A 58 2.38 -13.15 -1.86
CA LEU A 58 3.03 -14.33 -1.32
C LEU A 58 2.55 -14.52 0.14
N PRO A 59 1.53 -15.35 0.39
CA PRO A 59 0.71 -15.25 1.61
C PRO A 59 1.35 -15.88 2.85
N PHE A 60 2.46 -16.61 2.72
CA PHE A 60 2.98 -17.42 3.83
C PHE A 60 3.85 -16.60 4.81
N CYS A 61 3.69 -16.88 6.11
CA CYS A 61 4.51 -16.33 7.18
C CYS A 61 4.95 -17.46 8.14
N GLU A 62 6.18 -17.40 8.65
CA GLU A 62 6.68 -18.34 9.67
C GLU A 62 5.94 -18.26 11.00
N SER A 63 5.47 -17.06 11.35
CA SER A 63 4.87 -16.76 12.64
C SER A 63 3.73 -15.75 12.52
N LEU A 64 2.81 -15.80 13.47
CA LEU A 64 1.72 -14.85 13.58
C LEU A 64 2.16 -13.62 14.37
N CYS A 65 2.39 -12.50 13.69
CA CYS A 65 2.49 -11.19 14.31
C CYS A 65 1.11 -10.74 14.81
N THR A 66 0.95 -10.49 16.10
CA THR A 66 -0.35 -10.17 16.73
C THR A 66 -0.82 -8.75 16.42
N PHE A 67 -0.03 -7.91 15.74
CA PHE A 67 -0.49 -6.60 15.26
C PHE A 67 -0.97 -6.64 13.80
N CYS A 68 -0.66 -7.68 13.04
CA CYS A 68 -0.72 -7.66 11.57
C CYS A 68 -2.16 -7.72 11.02
N GLY A 69 -2.56 -6.69 10.27
CA GLY A 69 -3.84 -6.62 9.56
C GLY A 69 -3.85 -7.24 8.17
N CYS A 70 -2.70 -7.67 7.64
CA CYS A 70 -2.58 -8.18 6.27
C CYS A 70 -3.32 -9.52 6.10
N HIS A 71 -3.63 -9.87 4.85
CA HIS A 71 -3.97 -11.25 4.49
C HIS A 71 -2.70 -12.10 4.53
N LYS A 72 -2.74 -13.22 5.24
CA LYS A 72 -1.61 -14.14 5.44
C LYS A 72 -2.08 -15.53 5.83
N ARG A 73 -1.23 -16.52 5.60
CA ARG A 73 -1.36 -17.91 6.05
C ARG A 73 -0.11 -18.31 6.82
N VAL A 74 -0.24 -18.43 8.13
CA VAL A 74 0.89 -18.81 9.00
C VAL A 74 1.14 -20.31 8.88
N THR A 75 2.37 -20.67 8.51
CA THR A 75 2.80 -22.07 8.33
C THR A 75 4.33 -22.16 8.36
N LYS A 76 4.86 -23.31 8.77
CA LYS A 76 6.29 -23.67 8.67
C LYS A 76 6.55 -24.73 7.60
N LYS A 77 5.52 -25.06 6.82
CA LYS A 77 5.55 -26.12 5.81
C LYS A 77 6.02 -25.55 4.48
N HIS A 78 7.33 -25.58 4.25
CA HIS A 78 7.95 -25.11 3.01
C HIS A 78 7.60 -25.95 1.77
N GLU A 79 7.07 -27.17 1.95
CA GLU A 79 6.47 -27.98 0.88
C GLU A 79 5.28 -27.28 0.16
N MET A 80 4.70 -26.24 0.79
CA MET A 80 3.61 -25.44 0.21
C MET A 80 4.10 -24.42 -0.83
N GLU A 81 5.39 -24.10 -0.87
CA GLU A 81 5.94 -23.07 -1.76
C GLU A 81 5.76 -23.45 -3.23
N GLN A 82 6.22 -24.64 -3.62
CA GLN A 82 6.24 -25.04 -5.03
C GLN A 82 4.84 -25.19 -5.65
N PRO A 83 3.84 -25.80 -4.98
CA PRO A 83 2.47 -25.77 -5.46
C PRO A 83 1.95 -24.34 -5.67
N TYR A 84 2.29 -23.43 -4.77
CA TYR A 84 1.84 -22.04 -4.86
C TYR A 84 2.50 -21.28 -6.02
N ILE A 85 3.82 -21.44 -6.22
CA ILE A 85 4.52 -20.84 -7.37
C ILE A 85 3.90 -21.31 -8.69
N ARG A 86 3.61 -22.61 -8.82
CA ARG A 86 2.94 -23.13 -10.03
C ARG A 86 1.56 -22.52 -10.23
N ALA A 87 0.80 -22.32 -9.16
CA ALA A 87 -0.53 -21.72 -9.23
C ALA A 87 -0.45 -20.24 -9.69
N VAL A 88 0.47 -19.45 -9.13
CA VAL A 88 0.69 -18.05 -9.56
C VAL A 88 1.15 -17.97 -11.02
N LEU A 89 2.04 -18.86 -11.46
CA LEU A 89 2.47 -18.91 -12.86
C LEU A 89 1.35 -19.33 -13.82
N LYS A 90 0.46 -20.24 -13.38
CA LYS A 90 -0.75 -20.63 -14.12
C LYS A 90 -1.72 -19.46 -14.23
N GLU A 91 -1.93 -18.72 -13.15
CA GLU A 91 -2.73 -17.50 -13.19
C GLU A 91 -2.16 -16.49 -14.18
N TRP A 92 -0.84 -16.25 -14.13
CA TRP A 92 -0.18 -15.33 -15.04
C TRP A 92 -0.35 -15.73 -16.51
N SER A 93 -0.26 -17.03 -16.82
CA SER A 93 -0.49 -17.48 -18.20
C SER A 93 -1.93 -17.21 -18.65
N LEU A 94 -2.94 -17.36 -17.77
CA LEU A 94 -4.33 -17.04 -18.13
C LEU A 94 -4.53 -15.55 -18.43
N TYR A 95 -3.82 -14.67 -17.73
CA TYR A 95 -3.79 -13.25 -18.08
C TYR A 95 -3.06 -13.02 -19.40
N CYS A 96 -1.91 -13.64 -19.64
CA CYS A 96 -1.19 -13.51 -20.91
C CYS A 96 -2.02 -14.01 -22.10
N ASP A 97 -2.79 -15.08 -21.94
CA ASP A 97 -3.70 -15.60 -22.98
C ASP A 97 -4.88 -14.64 -23.26
N LEU A 98 -5.27 -13.83 -22.27
CA LEU A 98 -6.34 -12.83 -22.38
C LEU A 98 -5.89 -11.55 -23.09
N LEU A 99 -4.62 -11.16 -22.90
CA LEU A 99 -4.06 -9.91 -23.42
C LEU A 99 -3.67 -10.09 -24.90
N GLU A 100 -4.01 -9.10 -25.72
CA GLU A 100 -3.82 -9.18 -27.19
C GLU A 100 -2.36 -8.95 -27.61
N GLU A 101 -1.57 -8.31 -26.73
CA GLU A 101 -0.15 -8.03 -26.93
C GLU A 101 0.66 -8.51 -25.73
N LYS A 102 1.97 -8.65 -25.95
CA LYS A 102 2.88 -9.02 -24.88
C LYS A 102 2.92 -7.91 -23.81
N PRO A 103 2.68 -8.22 -22.53
CA PRO A 103 2.70 -7.22 -21.47
C PRO A 103 4.11 -6.66 -21.28
N ARG A 104 4.22 -5.34 -21.21
CA ARG A 104 5.46 -4.63 -20.85
C ARG A 104 5.43 -4.34 -19.36
N ILE A 105 6.15 -5.13 -18.58
CA ILE A 105 6.19 -4.99 -17.12
C ILE A 105 7.06 -3.79 -16.77
N LYS A 106 6.42 -2.77 -16.19
CA LYS A 106 7.05 -1.58 -15.64
C LYS A 106 7.34 -1.73 -14.16
N GLU A 107 6.48 -2.43 -13.42
CA GLU A 107 6.65 -2.64 -11.99
C GLU A 107 6.38 -4.09 -11.61
N ILE A 108 7.16 -4.61 -10.65
CA ILE A 108 6.83 -5.82 -9.90
C ILE A 108 6.94 -5.48 -8.42
N HIS A 109 5.90 -5.80 -7.66
CA HIS A 109 5.94 -5.76 -6.22
C HIS A 109 5.57 -7.13 -5.63
N LEU A 110 6.52 -7.75 -4.94
CA LEU A 110 6.26 -8.95 -4.13
C LEU A 110 5.88 -8.51 -2.71
N GLY A 111 4.66 -8.80 -2.28
CA GLY A 111 4.21 -8.47 -0.93
C GLY A 111 3.33 -9.56 -0.32
N GLY A 112 2.62 -9.22 0.75
CA GLY A 112 1.56 -10.06 1.31
C GLY A 112 1.85 -10.57 2.71
N GLY A 113 2.18 -11.85 2.84
CA GLY A 113 2.65 -12.43 4.08
C GLY A 113 4.12 -12.10 4.29
N THR A 114 5.00 -12.93 3.74
CA THR A 114 6.44 -12.69 3.74
C THR A 114 7.03 -13.28 2.46
N PRO A 115 7.33 -12.47 1.43
CA PRO A 115 7.99 -12.94 0.21
C PRO A 115 9.21 -13.81 0.45
N THR A 116 10.06 -13.43 1.42
CA THR A 116 11.25 -14.20 1.83
C THR A 116 10.95 -15.39 2.75
N PHE A 117 9.69 -15.84 2.85
CA PHE A 117 9.36 -17.20 3.25
C PHE A 117 9.75 -18.19 2.15
N PHE A 118 9.62 -17.77 0.89
CA PHE A 118 9.95 -18.59 -0.26
C PHE A 118 11.46 -18.64 -0.45
N SER A 119 11.98 -19.84 -0.68
CA SER A 119 13.40 -20.04 -0.94
C SER A 119 13.88 -19.23 -2.15
N PRO A 120 15.17 -18.86 -2.23
CA PRO A 120 15.71 -18.11 -3.37
C PRO A 120 15.44 -18.79 -4.71
N MET A 121 15.50 -20.13 -4.75
CA MET A 121 15.23 -20.92 -5.96
C MET A 121 13.78 -20.79 -6.43
N HIS A 122 12.81 -20.81 -5.52
CA HIS A 122 11.40 -20.65 -5.87
C HIS A 122 11.08 -19.22 -6.33
N LEU A 123 11.75 -18.22 -5.76
CA LEU A 123 11.63 -16.83 -6.23
C LEU A 123 12.23 -16.65 -7.63
N ILE A 124 13.38 -17.28 -7.92
CA ILE A 124 13.95 -17.33 -9.28
C ILE A 124 12.97 -17.98 -10.25
N GLN A 125 12.38 -19.11 -9.88
CA GLN A 125 11.40 -19.79 -10.73
C GLN A 125 10.17 -18.92 -10.99
N LEU A 126 9.63 -18.27 -9.96
CA LEU A 126 8.47 -17.39 -10.08
C LEU A 126 8.77 -16.24 -11.03
N ILE A 127 9.77 -15.42 -10.73
CA ILE A 127 10.05 -14.23 -11.52
C ILE A 127 10.51 -14.60 -12.93
N GLY A 128 11.36 -15.62 -13.07
CA GLY A 128 11.76 -16.13 -14.39
C GLY A 128 10.57 -16.57 -15.23
N GLY A 129 9.58 -17.25 -14.63
CA GLY A 129 8.35 -17.66 -15.32
C GLY A 129 7.42 -16.51 -15.68
N ILE A 130 7.37 -15.46 -14.84
CA ILE A 130 6.64 -14.22 -15.16
C ILE A 130 7.30 -13.52 -16.35
N LEU A 131 8.60 -13.26 -16.27
CA LEU A 131 9.36 -12.49 -17.27
C LEU A 131 9.48 -13.23 -18.61
N ALA A 132 9.44 -14.57 -18.62
CA ALA A 132 9.46 -15.36 -19.87
C ALA A 132 8.28 -15.04 -20.80
N GLN A 133 7.14 -14.61 -20.26
CA GLN A 133 5.93 -14.27 -21.03
C GLN A 133 5.75 -12.76 -21.21
N ALA A 134 6.70 -11.94 -20.77
CA ALA A 134 6.59 -10.49 -20.76
C ALA A 134 7.81 -9.81 -21.39
N GLU A 135 7.69 -8.52 -21.64
CA GLU A 135 8.82 -7.63 -21.89
C GLU A 135 9.07 -6.77 -20.66
N ILE A 136 10.31 -6.39 -20.43
CA ILE A 136 10.65 -5.45 -19.35
C ILE A 136 10.62 -4.05 -19.94
N ALA A 137 9.83 -3.15 -19.35
CA ALA A 137 9.78 -1.76 -19.78
C ALA A 137 11.09 -1.04 -19.46
N GLU A 138 11.37 0.06 -20.16
CA GLU A 138 12.47 0.94 -19.79
C GLU A 138 12.21 1.55 -18.40
N GLN A 139 13.28 1.78 -17.63
CA GLN A 139 13.18 2.35 -16.27
C GLN A 139 12.16 1.60 -15.38
N TYR A 140 12.17 0.27 -15.42
CA TYR A 140 11.31 -0.57 -14.59
C TYR A 140 11.69 -0.47 -13.11
N GLU A 141 10.73 -0.72 -12.21
CA GLU A 141 10.93 -0.75 -10.77
C GLU A 141 10.45 -2.07 -10.16
N PHE A 142 11.39 -2.94 -9.78
CA PHE A 142 11.09 -4.19 -9.09
C PHE A 142 11.42 -4.09 -7.59
N SER A 143 10.46 -4.46 -6.77
CA SER A 143 10.50 -4.29 -5.31
C SER A 143 9.88 -5.47 -4.56
N PHE A 144 10.35 -5.73 -3.35
CA PHE A 144 9.76 -6.76 -2.49
C PHE A 144 9.75 -6.37 -1.02
N GLU A 145 8.83 -6.99 -0.26
CA GLU A 145 8.80 -6.94 1.20
C GLU A 145 9.67 -8.07 1.81
N GLY A 146 10.50 -7.73 2.78
CA GLY A 146 11.38 -8.65 3.49
C GLY A 146 11.12 -8.64 4.99
N HIS A 147 11.12 -9.83 5.61
CA HIS A 147 11.25 -9.93 7.06
C HIS A 147 12.74 -10.05 7.41
N PRO A 148 13.33 -9.17 8.24
CA PRO A 148 14.75 -9.21 8.58
C PRO A 148 15.26 -10.58 9.10
N ASN A 149 14.49 -11.25 9.97
CA ASN A 149 14.86 -12.61 10.43
C ASN A 149 14.83 -13.71 9.35
N ASN A 150 14.15 -13.51 8.23
CA ASN A 150 13.98 -14.52 7.17
C ASN A 150 14.83 -14.21 5.94
N THR A 151 15.09 -12.92 5.70
CA THR A 151 15.80 -12.48 4.51
C THR A 151 17.28 -12.81 4.65
N THR A 152 17.75 -13.73 3.81
CA THR A 152 19.17 -14.10 3.75
C THR A 152 19.86 -13.35 2.62
N ARG A 153 21.20 -13.28 2.67
CA ARG A 153 22.02 -12.75 1.56
C ARG A 153 21.72 -13.44 0.22
N ALA A 154 21.39 -14.73 0.24
CA ALA A 154 21.02 -15.47 -0.97
C ALA A 154 19.68 -15.01 -1.56
N HIS A 155 18.69 -14.65 -0.74
CA HIS A 155 17.43 -14.05 -1.24
C HIS A 155 17.72 -12.71 -1.93
N LEU A 156 18.51 -11.86 -1.27
CA LEU A 156 18.86 -10.55 -1.80
C LEU A 156 19.60 -10.65 -3.13
N GLN A 157 20.59 -11.54 -3.23
CA GLN A 157 21.34 -11.77 -4.46
C GLN A 157 20.43 -12.29 -5.57
N ALA A 158 19.63 -13.31 -5.29
CA ALA A 158 18.72 -13.91 -6.29
C ALA A 158 17.75 -12.88 -6.87
N LEU A 159 17.11 -12.07 -6.01
CA LEU A 159 16.19 -11.01 -6.48
C LEU A 159 16.93 -9.88 -7.20
N TYR A 160 18.14 -9.52 -6.77
CA TYR A 160 18.95 -8.52 -7.46
C TYR A 160 19.31 -8.93 -8.88
N ASP A 161 19.69 -10.20 -9.06
CA ASP A 161 20.01 -10.80 -10.36
C ASP A 161 18.79 -10.83 -11.30
N LEU A 162 17.57 -10.86 -10.73
CA LEU A 162 16.30 -10.80 -11.45
C LEU A 162 15.81 -9.36 -11.70
N GLY A 163 16.60 -8.34 -11.34
CA GLY A 163 16.31 -6.93 -11.60
C GLY A 163 15.75 -6.14 -10.41
N PHE A 164 15.57 -6.75 -9.24
CA PHE A 164 15.08 -6.01 -8.06
C PHE A 164 16.14 -5.03 -7.57
N ARG A 165 15.69 -3.80 -7.27
CA ARG A 165 16.54 -2.72 -6.74
C ARG A 165 15.99 -2.10 -5.47
N ARG A 166 14.76 -2.45 -5.11
CA ARG A 166 14.08 -1.95 -3.90
C ARG A 166 13.68 -3.09 -2.97
N VAL A 167 13.87 -2.89 -1.67
CA VAL A 167 13.41 -3.79 -0.61
C VAL A 167 12.79 -3.00 0.53
N SER A 168 11.65 -3.45 1.07
CA SER A 168 11.05 -2.90 2.29
C SER A 168 11.17 -3.89 3.43
N TYR A 169 11.81 -3.49 4.53
CA TYR A 169 11.94 -4.30 5.72
C TYR A 169 10.92 -3.89 6.77
N GLY A 170 10.10 -4.86 7.21
CA GLY A 170 9.22 -4.67 8.35
C GLY A 170 10.01 -4.60 9.66
N VAL A 171 10.31 -3.40 10.15
CA VAL A 171 11.04 -3.16 11.40
C VAL A 171 10.10 -3.06 12.59
N GLN A 172 9.05 -2.26 12.44
CA GLN A 172 8.00 -1.98 13.40
C GLN A 172 8.48 -1.20 14.63
N ASP A 173 9.28 -1.83 15.49
CA ASP A 173 9.82 -1.29 16.75
C ASP A 173 11.07 -2.08 17.19
N TYR A 174 12.02 -1.45 17.87
CA TYR A 174 13.18 -2.10 18.49
C TYR A 174 13.04 -2.34 20.00
N ASN A 175 11.99 -1.85 20.65
CA ASN A 175 11.72 -2.09 22.06
C ASN A 175 11.32 -3.56 22.27
N GLU A 176 12.07 -4.27 23.12
CA GLU A 176 11.88 -5.71 23.35
C GLU A 176 10.50 -6.04 23.94
N THR A 177 9.94 -5.16 24.78
CA THR A 177 8.62 -5.36 25.40
C THR A 177 7.52 -5.24 24.36
N VAL A 178 7.60 -4.22 23.49
CA VAL A 178 6.71 -4.07 22.33
C VAL A 178 6.83 -5.29 21.42
N GLN A 179 8.05 -5.69 21.05
CA GLN A 179 8.31 -6.87 20.20
C GLN A 179 7.72 -8.16 20.76
N LYS A 180 7.86 -8.40 22.07
CA LYS A 180 7.24 -9.55 22.76
C LYS A 180 5.71 -9.50 22.65
N ALA A 181 5.10 -8.34 22.93
CA ALA A 181 3.65 -8.17 22.88
C ALA A 181 3.08 -8.39 21.47
N ILE A 182 3.79 -7.91 20.45
CA ILE A 182 3.38 -8.07 19.05
C ILE A 182 3.79 -9.43 18.43
N HIS A 183 4.44 -10.29 19.23
CA HIS A 183 4.96 -11.60 18.83
C HIS A 183 5.90 -11.54 17.61
N ARG A 184 6.83 -10.59 17.64
CA ARG A 184 7.82 -10.35 16.57
C ARG A 184 9.17 -9.93 17.16
N ILE A 185 9.89 -10.88 17.74
CA ILE A 185 11.25 -10.64 18.23
C ILE A 185 12.18 -10.43 17.04
N GLN A 186 12.77 -9.25 16.94
CA GLN A 186 13.61 -8.84 15.83
C GLN A 186 14.67 -7.85 16.33
N PRO A 187 15.82 -8.35 16.80
CA PRO A 187 16.91 -7.51 17.28
C PRO A 187 17.41 -6.54 16.20
N PHE A 188 17.99 -5.42 16.63
CA PHE A 188 18.56 -4.39 15.75
C PHE A 188 19.60 -4.98 14.80
N GLU A 189 20.43 -5.89 15.30
CA GLU A 189 21.55 -6.51 14.59
C GLU A 189 21.08 -7.29 13.35
N HIS A 190 19.89 -7.89 13.40
CA HIS A 190 19.32 -8.57 12.24
C HIS A 190 18.90 -7.57 11.15
N VAL A 191 18.31 -6.43 11.55
CA VAL A 191 17.93 -5.36 10.61
C VAL A 191 19.18 -4.70 10.01
N GLU A 192 20.18 -4.44 10.84
CA GLU A 192 21.48 -3.93 10.42
C GLU A 192 22.12 -4.84 9.38
N GLN A 193 22.19 -6.13 9.67
CA GLN A 193 22.81 -7.13 8.79
C GLN A 193 22.12 -7.19 7.42
N VAL A 194 20.78 -7.31 7.36
CA VAL A 194 20.08 -7.39 6.06
C VAL A 194 20.18 -6.09 5.29
N THR A 195 20.19 -4.94 5.98
CA THR A 195 20.37 -3.62 5.36
C THR A 195 21.78 -3.49 4.76
N GLN A 196 22.81 -3.93 5.48
CA GLN A 196 24.19 -3.93 5.00
C GLN A 196 24.34 -4.84 3.77
N TRP A 197 23.82 -6.07 3.83
CA TRP A 197 23.85 -6.97 2.67
C TRP A 197 23.16 -6.38 1.45
N ALA A 198 21.98 -5.76 1.62
CA ALA A 198 21.26 -5.14 0.52
C ALA A 198 22.12 -4.04 -0.14
N ARG A 199 22.77 -3.19 0.66
CA ARG A 199 23.68 -2.16 0.14
C ARG A 199 24.90 -2.73 -0.58
N GLU A 200 25.56 -3.71 0.02
CA GLU A 200 26.73 -4.36 -0.56
C GLU A 200 26.43 -5.01 -1.92
N ILE A 201 25.23 -5.57 -2.08
CA ILE A 201 24.77 -6.19 -3.33
C ILE A 201 24.41 -5.12 -4.38
N GLY A 202 23.98 -3.94 -3.96
CA GLY A 202 23.69 -2.81 -4.85
C GLY A 202 22.22 -2.36 -4.88
N TYR A 203 21.41 -2.72 -3.88
CA TYR A 203 20.07 -2.15 -3.74
C TYR A 203 20.16 -0.63 -3.54
N SER A 204 19.33 0.12 -4.27
CA SER A 204 19.36 1.58 -4.33
C SER A 204 18.19 2.26 -3.63
N SER A 205 17.21 1.48 -3.15
CA SER A 205 16.08 1.98 -2.36
C SER A 205 15.72 0.96 -1.29
N ILE A 206 16.29 1.14 -0.10
CA ILE A 206 16.00 0.33 1.08
C ILE A 206 15.00 1.09 1.93
N SER A 207 13.85 0.48 2.21
CA SER A 207 12.79 1.04 3.06
C SER A 207 12.73 0.32 4.39
N HIS A 208 12.51 1.05 5.48
CA HIS A 208 12.13 0.44 6.77
C HIS A 208 10.70 0.87 7.15
N ASP A 209 9.86 -0.10 7.48
CA ASP A 209 8.50 0.14 7.94
C ASP A 209 8.50 0.18 9.48
N LEU A 210 8.07 1.29 10.06
CA LEU A 210 7.95 1.57 11.49
C LEU A 210 6.48 1.75 11.86
N VAL A 211 6.11 1.44 13.10
CA VAL A 211 4.72 1.58 13.56
C VAL A 211 4.68 2.31 14.90
N PHE A 212 3.84 3.33 14.99
CA PHE A 212 3.53 4.01 16.25
C PHE A 212 2.12 3.66 16.76
N GLY A 213 1.93 3.72 18.07
CA GLY A 213 0.73 3.28 18.77
C GLY A 213 0.65 1.77 18.98
N LEU A 214 1.76 1.04 18.94
CA LEU A 214 1.80 -0.39 19.28
C LEU A 214 1.57 -0.62 20.79
N PRO A 215 1.11 -1.82 21.22
CA PRO A 215 0.91 -2.10 22.64
C PRO A 215 2.18 -1.89 23.47
N PHE A 216 2.03 -1.28 24.64
CA PHE A 216 3.09 -0.88 25.59
C PHE A 216 4.07 0.21 25.11
N GLN A 217 3.93 0.68 23.87
CA GLN A 217 4.84 1.67 23.29
C GLN A 217 4.59 3.06 23.89
N ASN A 218 5.65 3.74 24.32
CA ASN A 218 5.61 5.15 24.72
C ASN A 218 6.42 6.02 23.76
N LEU A 219 6.49 7.33 24.03
CA LEU A 219 7.21 8.28 23.19
C LEU A 219 8.71 7.98 23.12
N ASP A 220 9.35 7.66 24.25
CA ASP A 220 10.79 7.35 24.28
C ASP A 220 11.12 6.12 23.43
N ASP A 221 10.23 5.12 23.42
CA ASP A 221 10.37 3.92 22.57
C ASP A 221 10.35 4.28 21.08
N VAL A 222 9.40 5.13 20.65
CA VAL A 222 9.29 5.58 19.26
C VAL A 222 10.52 6.39 18.84
N LEU A 223 10.95 7.34 19.68
CA LEU A 223 12.12 8.17 19.37
C LEU A 223 13.42 7.35 19.37
N ASN A 224 13.55 6.37 20.27
CA ASN A 224 14.65 5.42 20.26
C ASN A 224 14.63 4.55 18.99
N THR A 225 13.46 4.07 18.59
CA THR A 225 13.30 3.29 17.37
C THR A 225 13.73 4.08 16.14
N ILE A 226 13.30 5.34 16.03
CA ILE A 226 13.71 6.25 14.95
C ILE A 226 15.23 6.50 15.00
N ASN A 227 15.82 6.74 16.18
CA ASN A 227 17.27 6.90 16.31
C ASN A 227 18.04 5.68 15.78
N GLN A 228 17.61 4.48 16.14
CA GLN A 228 18.24 3.24 15.68
C GLN A 228 18.10 3.07 14.17
N THR A 229 16.89 3.25 13.63
CA THR A 229 16.65 3.24 12.18
C THR A 229 17.54 4.23 11.44
N ASN A 230 17.71 5.45 11.98
CA ASN A 230 18.57 6.46 11.37
C ASN A 230 20.06 6.12 11.38
N ARG A 231 20.54 5.29 12.33
CA ARG A 231 21.91 4.74 12.27
C ARG A 231 22.11 3.88 11.04
N LEU A 232 21.04 3.19 10.61
CA LEU A 232 21.03 2.40 9.39
C LEU A 232 20.74 3.25 8.16
N ARG A 233 20.13 4.42 8.30
CA ARG A 233 19.87 5.42 7.24
C ARG A 233 19.21 4.83 5.97
N PRO A 234 18.06 4.13 6.07
CA PRO A 234 17.34 3.65 4.90
C PRO A 234 16.97 4.81 3.97
N ASP A 235 16.83 4.56 2.67
CA ASP A 235 16.52 5.59 1.66
C ASP A 235 15.07 6.08 1.79
N ARG A 236 14.19 5.20 2.28
CA ARG A 236 12.77 5.45 2.48
C ARG A 236 12.32 4.92 3.85
N LEU A 237 11.25 5.51 4.36
CA LEU A 237 10.58 5.07 5.56
C LEU A 237 9.08 5.10 5.35
N ALA A 238 8.40 4.13 5.97
CA ALA A 238 6.99 4.25 6.24
C ALA A 238 6.79 4.27 7.75
N PHE A 239 6.11 5.27 8.28
CA PHE A 239 5.86 5.46 9.70
C PHE A 239 4.35 5.39 9.96
N TYR A 240 3.88 4.15 10.15
CA TYR A 240 2.46 3.81 10.15
C TYR A 240 1.80 4.01 11.51
N SER A 241 0.61 4.61 11.49
CA SER A 241 -0.32 4.59 12.63
C SER A 241 -0.87 3.18 12.83
N TYR A 242 -0.69 2.57 14.02
CA TYR A 242 -1.23 1.25 14.32
C TYR A 242 -2.76 1.25 14.23
N ALA A 243 -3.32 0.38 13.38
CA ALA A 243 -4.75 0.17 13.26
C ALA A 243 -5.19 -1.02 14.13
N HIS A 244 -5.74 -0.71 15.31
CA HIS A 244 -6.28 -1.70 16.23
C HIS A 244 -7.75 -2.00 15.91
N VAL A 245 -8.02 -3.18 15.36
CA VAL A 245 -9.35 -3.61 14.89
C VAL A 245 -9.66 -5.06 15.30
N PRO A 246 -9.53 -5.45 16.58
CA PRO A 246 -9.64 -6.84 17.06
C PRO A 246 -11.01 -7.52 16.84
N TRP A 247 -12.02 -6.73 16.45
CA TRP A 247 -13.35 -7.21 16.05
C TRP A 247 -13.36 -7.84 14.65
N ILE A 248 -12.39 -7.53 13.78
CA ILE A 248 -12.29 -8.14 12.46
C ILE A 248 -11.84 -9.60 12.61
N LYS A 249 -12.69 -10.53 12.16
CA LYS A 249 -12.45 -11.96 12.29
C LYS A 249 -11.15 -12.36 11.58
N GLY A 250 -10.29 -13.10 12.29
CA GLY A 250 -9.09 -13.71 11.71
C GLY A 250 -7.86 -12.80 11.59
N ASN A 251 -7.90 -11.54 12.06
CA ASN A 251 -6.73 -10.66 11.99
C ASN A 251 -5.61 -11.01 12.98
N GLY A 252 -5.92 -11.65 14.12
CA GLY A 252 -4.95 -12.08 15.13
C GLY A 252 -4.61 -11.04 16.20
N GLN A 253 -5.32 -9.90 16.23
CA GLN A 253 -5.06 -8.78 17.14
C GLN A 253 -5.60 -8.95 18.56
N ARG A 254 -5.37 -10.12 19.15
CA ARG A 254 -5.83 -10.48 20.51
C ARG A 254 -4.72 -10.99 21.41
N GLY A 255 -3.46 -10.75 21.03
CA GLY A 255 -2.27 -11.14 21.80
C GLY A 255 -1.93 -10.21 22.96
N PHE A 256 -2.65 -9.10 23.10
CA PHE A 256 -2.51 -8.06 24.11
C PHE A 256 -3.90 -7.48 24.42
N LYS A 257 -4.04 -6.72 25.51
CA LYS A 257 -5.31 -6.13 25.94
C LYS A 257 -5.48 -4.75 25.32
N ASP A 258 -6.73 -4.31 25.11
CA ASP A 258 -7.04 -3.00 24.54
C ASP A 258 -6.43 -1.84 25.33
N HIS A 259 -6.30 -1.97 26.67
CA HIS A 259 -5.67 -0.93 27.50
C HIS A 259 -4.14 -0.89 27.41
N ASP A 260 -3.51 -1.92 26.83
CA ASP A 260 -2.08 -1.93 26.55
C ASP A 260 -1.75 -1.05 25.33
N VAL A 261 -2.74 -0.79 24.47
CA VAL A 261 -2.59 0.08 23.30
C VAL A 261 -2.60 1.55 23.75
N PRO A 262 -1.58 2.36 23.35
CA PRO A 262 -1.51 3.78 23.69
C PRO A 262 -2.78 4.53 23.27
N LYS A 263 -3.26 5.38 24.17
CA LYS A 263 -4.41 6.26 23.92
C LYS A 263 -4.05 7.37 22.93
N ASP A 264 -5.08 7.99 22.36
CA ASP A 264 -4.97 8.98 21.27
C ASP A 264 -3.96 10.11 21.54
N GLU A 265 -3.86 10.59 22.78
CA GLU A 265 -2.91 11.66 23.13
C GLU A 265 -1.44 11.20 23.02
N ILE A 266 -1.09 10.04 23.56
CA ILE A 266 0.26 9.48 23.44
C ILE A 266 0.54 9.13 21.98
N LYS A 267 -0.42 8.52 21.29
CA LYS A 267 -0.28 8.14 19.89
C LYS A 267 -0.01 9.37 18.99
N ARG A 268 -0.70 10.49 19.26
CA ARG A 268 -0.45 11.78 18.60
C ARG A 268 0.95 12.29 18.88
N GLN A 269 1.36 12.34 20.15
CA GLN A 269 2.71 12.79 20.51
C GLN A 269 3.79 11.95 19.82
N CYS A 270 3.61 10.63 19.77
CA CYS A 270 4.50 9.73 19.04
C CYS A 270 4.60 10.08 17.55
N TYR A 271 3.49 10.42 16.90
CA TYR A 271 3.49 10.85 15.51
C TYR A 271 4.18 12.20 15.32
N GLU A 272 3.79 13.23 16.07
CA GLU A 272 4.31 14.60 15.92
C GLU A 272 5.82 14.67 16.17
N GLU A 273 6.28 14.13 17.30
CA GLU A 273 7.69 14.13 17.67
C GLU A 273 8.50 13.18 16.77
N GLY A 274 7.92 12.03 16.42
CA GLY A 274 8.54 11.09 15.47
C GLY A 274 8.76 11.75 14.10
N LYS A 275 7.74 12.41 13.56
CA LYS A 275 7.81 13.19 12.32
C LYS A 275 8.87 14.27 12.39
N ASN A 276 8.83 15.12 13.42
CA ASN A 276 9.82 16.19 13.61
C ASN A 276 11.25 15.64 13.62
N LYS A 277 11.45 14.50 14.26
CA LYS A 277 12.75 13.83 14.34
C LYS A 277 13.20 13.26 13.01
N LEU A 278 12.30 12.70 12.20
CA LEU A 278 12.61 12.26 10.83
C LEU A 278 13.00 13.43 9.93
N LEU A 279 12.24 14.53 9.99
CA LEU A 279 12.54 15.76 9.24
C LEU A 279 13.92 16.31 9.61
N ALA A 280 14.25 16.36 10.90
CA ALA A 280 15.56 16.80 11.39
C ALA A 280 16.74 15.92 10.92
N GLN A 281 16.47 14.72 10.40
CA GLN A 281 17.47 13.76 9.92
C GLN A 281 17.60 13.75 8.39
N GLY A 282 16.88 14.64 7.71
CA GLY A 282 16.92 14.84 6.26
C GLY A 282 15.90 14.02 5.48
N TYR A 283 14.95 13.38 6.16
CA TYR A 283 13.82 12.75 5.48
C TYR A 283 12.74 13.79 5.17
N HIS A 284 12.17 13.71 3.99
CA HIS A 284 11.06 14.56 3.57
C HIS A 284 9.76 13.78 3.61
N GLU A 285 8.70 14.41 4.11
CA GLU A 285 7.35 13.85 4.06
C GLU A 285 6.83 13.87 2.62
N ILE A 286 6.50 12.70 2.09
CA ILE A 286 5.94 12.54 0.75
C ILE A 286 4.41 12.67 0.81
N GLY A 287 3.80 11.96 1.75
CA GLY A 287 2.36 11.97 1.97
C GLY A 287 1.94 10.87 2.94
N MET A 288 0.92 11.16 3.76
CA MET A 288 0.43 10.30 4.84
C MET A 288 1.58 9.77 5.73
N ASP A 289 1.95 8.51 5.51
CA ASP A 289 2.82 7.73 6.37
C ASP A 289 4.24 7.61 5.76
N HIS A 290 4.49 8.17 4.57
CA HIS A 290 5.71 7.94 3.79
C HIS A 290 6.71 9.10 3.87
N PHE A 291 7.97 8.74 4.08
CA PHE A 291 9.10 9.64 4.13
C PHE A 291 10.24 9.11 3.26
N ALA A 292 11.00 10.00 2.63
CA ALA A 292 12.12 9.62 1.77
C ALA A 292 13.27 10.62 1.82
N LEU A 293 14.50 10.15 1.59
CA LEU A 293 15.65 11.02 1.35
C LEU A 293 15.59 11.60 -0.07
N GLU A 294 16.32 12.70 -0.29
CA GLU A 294 16.33 13.39 -1.59
C GLU A 294 16.90 12.52 -2.73
N SER A 295 17.74 11.55 -2.38
CA SER A 295 18.32 10.59 -3.31
C SER A 295 17.32 9.54 -3.83
N ASP A 296 16.19 9.35 -3.14
CA ASP A 296 15.21 8.32 -3.50
C ASP A 296 14.25 8.81 -4.59
N ALA A 297 13.94 7.93 -5.55
CA ALA A 297 13.08 8.23 -6.70
C ALA A 297 11.67 8.71 -6.29
N MET A 298 11.14 8.29 -5.14
CA MET A 298 9.83 8.75 -4.67
C MET A 298 9.83 10.22 -4.28
N TYR A 299 10.92 10.70 -3.65
CA TYR A 299 11.05 12.13 -3.39
C TYR A 299 11.17 12.93 -4.68
N GLN A 300 11.95 12.42 -5.64
CA GLN A 300 12.12 13.07 -6.94
C GLN A 300 10.79 13.16 -7.71
N SER A 301 10.00 12.08 -7.75
CA SER A 301 8.67 12.09 -8.37
C SER A 301 7.69 12.99 -7.61
N PHE A 302 7.79 13.05 -6.28
CA PHE A 302 6.98 13.98 -5.49
C PHE A 302 7.29 15.45 -5.84
N GLN A 303 8.57 15.83 -5.89
CA GLN A 303 8.97 17.19 -6.29
C GLN A 303 8.61 17.52 -7.74
N ALA A 304 8.68 16.53 -8.63
CA ALA A 304 8.30 16.69 -10.03
C ALA A 304 6.78 16.71 -10.28
N GLY A 305 5.96 16.43 -9.26
CA GLY A 305 4.50 16.33 -9.40
C GLY A 305 4.05 15.10 -10.21
N THR A 306 4.89 14.07 -10.32
CA THR A 306 4.63 12.83 -11.08
C THR A 306 4.37 11.63 -10.17
N LEU A 307 4.27 11.84 -8.86
CA LEU A 307 3.95 10.80 -7.89
C LEU A 307 2.63 10.11 -8.26
N HIS A 308 2.62 8.79 -8.19
CA HIS A 308 1.42 7.99 -8.43
C HIS A 308 1.06 7.16 -7.19
N ARG A 309 -0.17 6.67 -7.15
CA ARG A 309 -0.69 5.85 -6.05
C ARG A 309 -1.56 4.73 -6.58
N ASN A 310 -1.26 3.51 -6.14
CA ASN A 310 -2.05 2.31 -6.39
C ASN A 310 -2.34 1.58 -5.06
N PHE A 311 -2.82 0.34 -5.12
CA PHE A 311 -3.13 -0.45 -3.91
C PHE A 311 -1.92 -0.72 -3.01
N MET A 312 -0.69 -0.63 -3.54
CA MET A 312 0.56 -0.80 -2.79
C MET A 312 1.06 0.50 -2.14
N GLY A 313 0.36 1.62 -2.35
CA GLY A 313 0.72 2.92 -1.81
C GLY A 313 1.33 3.82 -2.88
N TYR A 314 2.21 4.72 -2.46
CA TYR A 314 2.86 5.64 -3.38
C TYR A 314 3.95 4.94 -4.19
N THR A 315 4.05 5.30 -5.46
CA THR A 315 5.08 4.81 -6.39
C THR A 315 5.62 5.98 -7.23
N ALA A 316 6.90 5.88 -7.58
CA ALA A 316 7.58 6.84 -8.44
C ALA A 316 7.24 6.61 -9.92
N SER A 317 6.71 5.43 -10.24
CA SER A 317 6.28 5.02 -11.57
C SER A 317 4.74 5.05 -11.68
N LYS A 318 4.23 5.34 -12.87
CA LYS A 318 2.80 5.44 -13.17
C LYS A 318 2.42 4.37 -14.17
N THR A 319 1.39 3.61 -13.84
CA THR A 319 0.78 2.63 -14.74
C THR A 319 -0.73 2.69 -14.60
N GLN A 320 -1.45 2.76 -15.71
CA GLN A 320 -2.91 2.66 -15.69
C GLN A 320 -3.43 1.27 -15.30
N VAL A 321 -2.72 0.21 -15.71
CA VAL A 321 -3.06 -1.18 -15.42
C VAL A 321 -2.15 -1.75 -14.33
N MET A 322 -2.78 -2.29 -13.28
CA MET A 322 -2.13 -3.10 -12.27
C MET A 322 -2.83 -4.46 -12.17
N ILE A 323 -2.10 -5.54 -12.43
CA ILE A 323 -2.60 -6.92 -12.27
C ILE A 323 -2.08 -7.47 -10.94
N GLY A 324 -3.01 -7.85 -10.07
CA GLY A 324 -2.74 -8.56 -8.82
C GLY A 324 -2.80 -10.06 -9.03
N LEU A 325 -1.70 -10.76 -8.80
CA LEU A 325 -1.57 -12.22 -8.88
C LEU A 325 -1.45 -12.82 -7.48
N GLY A 326 -1.93 -14.05 -7.32
CA GLY A 326 -1.91 -14.74 -6.05
C GLY A 326 -3.14 -14.46 -5.18
N LEU A 327 -3.08 -14.97 -3.96
CA LEU A 327 -4.23 -15.08 -3.06
C LEU A 327 -4.61 -13.69 -2.55
N SER A 328 -5.90 -13.36 -2.53
CA SER A 328 -6.44 -12.08 -2.04
C SER A 328 -6.03 -10.81 -2.79
N SER A 329 -5.13 -10.92 -3.78
CA SER A 329 -4.63 -9.82 -4.59
C SER A 329 -5.76 -9.03 -5.23
N ILE A 330 -5.57 -7.71 -5.32
CA ILE A 330 -6.49 -6.81 -5.99
C ILE A 330 -5.81 -6.32 -7.26
N SER A 331 -6.54 -6.35 -8.37
CA SER A 331 -6.19 -5.75 -9.65
C SER A 331 -6.98 -4.47 -9.86
N ASP A 332 -6.41 -3.57 -10.66
CA ASP A 332 -6.97 -2.27 -11.02
C ASP A 332 -6.74 -2.03 -12.51
N SER A 333 -7.82 -1.98 -13.28
CA SER A 333 -7.79 -1.68 -14.72
C SER A 333 -8.08 -0.22 -15.01
N TRP A 334 -8.10 0.66 -14.01
CA TRP A 334 -8.69 2.01 -14.06
C TRP A 334 -10.22 2.01 -14.13
N TYR A 335 -10.82 1.21 -15.01
CA TYR A 335 -12.28 1.12 -15.21
C TYR A 335 -12.97 0.08 -14.31
N SER A 336 -12.20 -0.78 -13.66
CA SER A 336 -12.72 -1.77 -12.72
C SER A 336 -11.66 -2.21 -11.72
N PHE A 337 -12.13 -2.75 -10.59
CA PHE A 337 -11.32 -3.50 -9.64
C PHE A 337 -11.75 -4.96 -9.64
N ALA A 338 -10.79 -5.85 -9.41
CA ALA A 338 -11.05 -7.28 -9.25
C ALA A 338 -10.20 -7.83 -8.10
N GLN A 339 -10.78 -8.65 -7.23
CA GLN A 339 -10.08 -9.28 -6.13
C GLN A 339 -10.09 -10.80 -6.29
N ASN A 340 -8.91 -11.39 -6.15
CA ASN A 340 -8.70 -12.83 -6.15
C ASN A 340 -9.23 -13.51 -4.89
N GLU A 341 -9.55 -14.79 -5.03
CA GLU A 341 -10.01 -15.65 -3.93
C GLU A 341 -9.15 -15.49 -2.67
N LYS A 342 -9.80 -15.51 -1.50
CA LYS A 342 -9.12 -15.34 -0.19
C LYS A 342 -8.78 -16.66 0.49
N LYS A 343 -9.34 -17.77 0.01
CA LYS A 343 -9.05 -19.11 0.50
C LYS A 343 -8.22 -19.85 -0.54
N LEU A 344 -7.20 -20.56 -0.06
CA LEU A 344 -6.23 -21.19 -0.94
C LEU A 344 -6.87 -22.28 -1.80
N GLU A 345 -7.82 -22.98 -1.21
CA GLU A 345 -8.53 -24.10 -1.82
C GLU A 345 -9.43 -23.62 -2.97
N ASP A 346 -10.16 -22.52 -2.78
CA ASP A 346 -10.99 -21.89 -3.82
C ASP A 346 -10.13 -21.29 -4.94
N TYR A 347 -8.99 -20.68 -4.58
CA TYR A 347 -8.01 -20.15 -5.53
C TYR A 347 -7.45 -21.25 -6.44
N TYR A 348 -7.06 -22.40 -5.87
CA TYR A 348 -6.58 -23.54 -6.66
C TYR A 348 -7.68 -24.15 -7.53
N ALA A 349 -8.89 -24.32 -7.00
CA ALA A 349 -10.01 -24.91 -7.75
C ALA A 349 -10.35 -24.12 -9.03
N ARG A 350 -10.32 -22.77 -8.98
CA ARG A 350 -10.53 -21.94 -10.16
C ARG A 350 -9.45 -22.12 -11.21
N LEU A 351 -8.18 -22.16 -10.79
CA LEU A 351 -7.05 -22.34 -11.70
C LEU A 351 -7.04 -23.72 -12.36
N GLU A 352 -7.46 -24.77 -11.64
CA GLU A 352 -7.66 -26.12 -12.20
C GLU A 352 -8.72 -26.13 -13.32
N ASN A 353 -9.74 -25.27 -13.21
CA ASN A 353 -10.76 -25.06 -14.24
C ASN A 353 -10.34 -24.08 -15.35
N ASN A 354 -9.08 -23.62 -15.38
CA ASN A 354 -8.58 -22.56 -16.28
C ASN A 354 -9.34 -21.23 -16.16
N GLU A 355 -9.83 -20.92 -14.97
CA GLU A 355 -10.49 -19.65 -14.67
C GLU A 355 -9.52 -18.70 -13.96
N ILE A 356 -9.54 -17.42 -14.35
CA ILE A 356 -8.88 -16.36 -13.59
C ILE A 356 -9.54 -16.32 -12.19
N PRO A 357 -8.77 -16.40 -11.09
CA PRO A 357 -9.30 -16.72 -9.76
C PRO A 357 -9.94 -15.52 -9.04
N VAL A 358 -10.63 -14.66 -9.79
CA VAL A 358 -11.33 -13.48 -9.30
C VAL A 358 -12.70 -13.88 -8.75
N TYR A 359 -13.00 -13.45 -7.52
CA TYR A 359 -14.25 -13.80 -6.83
C TYR A 359 -15.21 -12.64 -6.63
N ARG A 360 -14.69 -11.41 -6.62
CA ARG A 360 -15.47 -10.17 -6.46
C ARG A 360 -14.75 -9.02 -7.15
N GLY A 361 -15.44 -7.90 -7.32
CA GLY A 361 -14.86 -6.69 -7.85
C GLY A 361 -15.87 -5.56 -7.89
N HIS A 362 -15.54 -4.54 -8.68
CA HIS A 362 -16.40 -3.38 -8.92
C HIS A 362 -16.12 -2.81 -10.30
N ILE A 363 -17.17 -2.50 -11.07
CA ILE A 363 -17.07 -1.79 -12.35
C ILE A 363 -17.33 -0.32 -12.06
N LEU A 364 -16.39 0.56 -12.40
CA LEU A 364 -16.49 1.98 -12.09
C LEU A 364 -17.50 2.64 -13.04
N SER A 365 -18.42 3.40 -12.46
CA SER A 365 -19.31 4.29 -13.21
C SER A 365 -18.56 5.54 -13.71
N ALA A 366 -19.20 6.33 -14.58
CA ALA A 366 -18.66 7.62 -14.99
C ALA A 366 -18.43 8.56 -13.79
N GLU A 367 -19.35 8.54 -12.80
CA GLU A 367 -19.20 9.29 -11.56
C GLU A 367 -17.99 8.80 -10.76
N ASP A 368 -17.80 7.49 -10.64
CA ASP A 368 -16.65 6.92 -9.94
C ASP A 368 -15.33 7.38 -10.55
N LEU A 369 -15.24 7.39 -11.87
CA LEU A 369 -14.03 7.83 -12.58
C LEU A 369 -13.73 9.32 -12.35
N MET A 370 -14.75 10.18 -12.32
CA MET A 370 -14.56 11.62 -12.03
C MET A 370 -14.05 11.84 -10.61
N ILE A 371 -14.72 11.25 -9.62
CA ILE A 371 -14.36 11.40 -8.20
C ILE A 371 -13.00 10.76 -7.91
N ARG A 372 -12.71 9.60 -8.52
CA ARG A 372 -11.41 8.93 -8.44
C ARG A 372 -10.29 9.86 -8.89
N ARG A 373 -10.45 10.63 -9.98
CA ARG A 373 -9.46 11.61 -10.45
C ARG A 373 -9.25 12.72 -9.43
N HIS A 374 -10.30 13.29 -8.85
CA HIS A 374 -10.16 14.31 -7.82
C HIS A 374 -9.39 13.81 -6.61
N ILE A 375 -9.74 12.61 -6.11
CA ILE A 375 -9.07 11.99 -4.96
C ILE A 375 -7.61 11.69 -5.29
N LEU A 376 -7.29 11.12 -6.45
CA LEU A 376 -5.90 10.87 -6.85
C LEU A 376 -5.07 12.16 -6.96
N ASN A 377 -5.64 13.20 -7.57
CA ASN A 377 -4.98 14.51 -7.69
C ASN A 377 -4.66 15.10 -6.30
N LEU A 378 -5.60 15.00 -5.36
CA LEU A 378 -5.38 15.46 -3.98
C LEU A 378 -4.35 14.61 -3.24
N MET A 379 -4.44 13.28 -3.36
CA MET A 379 -3.56 12.35 -2.65
C MET A 379 -2.12 12.40 -3.17
N CYS A 380 -1.88 12.69 -4.45
CA CYS A 380 -0.54 12.69 -5.04
C CYS A 380 0.04 14.09 -5.27
N GLY A 381 -0.80 15.04 -5.66
CA GLY A 381 -0.40 16.39 -6.06
C GLY A 381 -0.88 17.49 -5.12
N PHE A 382 -1.65 17.16 -4.08
CA PHE A 382 -2.16 18.12 -3.09
C PHE A 382 -2.99 19.27 -3.69
N GLN A 383 -3.58 19.06 -4.86
CA GLN A 383 -4.45 20.01 -5.54
C GLN A 383 -5.40 19.29 -6.49
N THR A 384 -6.53 19.88 -6.80
CA THR A 384 -7.42 19.41 -7.88
C THR A 384 -8.21 20.56 -8.48
N SER A 385 -8.65 20.43 -9.73
CA SER A 385 -9.41 21.45 -10.46
C SER A 385 -10.61 20.85 -11.19
N TRP A 386 -11.54 21.73 -11.56
CA TRP A 386 -12.74 21.40 -12.33
C TRP A 386 -12.93 22.39 -13.49
N THR A 387 -11.81 22.81 -14.08
CA THR A 387 -11.77 23.65 -15.29
C THR A 387 -12.35 22.91 -16.49
N GLU A 388 -12.03 21.62 -16.60
CA GLU A 388 -12.52 20.75 -17.66
C GLU A 388 -13.91 20.18 -17.32
N PRO A 389 -14.82 20.04 -18.31
CA PRO A 389 -16.15 19.49 -18.10
C PRO A 389 -16.16 18.09 -17.46
N GLU A 390 -15.20 17.23 -17.79
CA GLU A 390 -15.05 15.88 -17.24
C GLU A 390 -14.59 15.84 -15.77
N MET A 391 -14.27 17.00 -15.18
CA MET A 391 -13.95 17.16 -13.77
C MET A 391 -15.07 17.89 -13.02
N GLN A 392 -16.23 18.10 -13.65
CA GLN A 392 -17.40 18.72 -13.02
C GLN A 392 -18.44 17.67 -12.69
N PHE A 393 -18.93 17.67 -11.44
CA PHE A 393 -19.97 16.77 -10.97
C PHE A 393 -21.04 17.53 -10.16
N PRO A 394 -22.29 17.04 -10.10
CA PRO A 394 -23.43 17.81 -9.57
C PRO A 394 -23.25 18.28 -8.12
N GLU A 395 -22.64 17.47 -7.27
CA GLU A 395 -22.45 17.73 -5.85
C GLU A 395 -21.28 18.68 -5.54
N LEU A 396 -20.56 19.19 -6.53
CA LEU A 396 -19.35 19.98 -6.32
C LEU A 396 -19.56 21.18 -5.38
N VAL A 397 -20.68 21.91 -5.50
CA VAL A 397 -21.01 23.04 -4.61
C VAL A 397 -21.15 22.58 -3.16
N GLU A 398 -21.76 21.42 -2.93
CA GLU A 398 -21.91 20.84 -1.59
C GLU A 398 -20.55 20.38 -1.04
N VAL A 399 -19.70 19.79 -1.89
CA VAL A 399 -18.33 19.41 -1.53
C VAL A 399 -17.53 20.63 -1.08
N LEU A 400 -17.61 21.74 -1.82
CA LEU A 400 -16.91 22.97 -1.45
C LEU A 400 -17.41 23.54 -0.12
N GLY A 401 -18.73 23.53 0.13
CA GLY A 401 -19.30 23.94 1.41
C GLY A 401 -18.80 23.11 2.60
N GLN A 402 -18.53 21.81 2.39
CA GLN A 402 -17.95 20.94 3.44
C GLN A 402 -16.47 21.23 3.72
N LEU A 403 -15.78 21.89 2.78
CA LEU A 403 -14.36 22.24 2.91
C LEU A 403 -14.14 23.64 3.48
N GLU A 404 -15.18 24.47 3.62
CA GLU A 404 -15.08 25.83 4.18
C GLU A 404 -14.45 25.84 5.57
N GLU A 405 -14.86 24.92 6.45
CA GLU A 405 -14.29 24.83 7.81
C GLU A 405 -12.79 24.47 7.77
N MET A 406 -12.38 23.58 6.86
CA MET A 406 -10.97 23.22 6.70
C MET A 406 -10.16 24.37 6.08
N GLN A 407 -10.78 25.20 5.24
CA GLN A 407 -10.18 26.44 4.74
C GLN A 407 -10.00 27.46 5.86
N ASP A 408 -11.00 27.65 6.71
CA ASP A 408 -10.95 28.57 7.85
C ASP A 408 -9.87 28.15 8.88
N ASP A 409 -9.63 26.85 9.01
CA ASP A 409 -8.53 26.28 9.80
C ASP A 409 -7.16 26.34 9.09
N GLY A 410 -7.08 26.87 7.87
CA GLY A 410 -5.84 27.06 7.10
C GLY A 410 -5.28 25.78 6.45
N LEU A 411 -6.08 24.72 6.34
CA LEU A 411 -5.64 23.42 5.79
C LEU A 411 -5.69 23.38 4.25
N LEU A 412 -6.50 24.22 3.62
CA LEU A 412 -6.60 24.31 2.18
C LEU A 412 -7.02 25.71 1.73
N GLU A 413 -6.79 26.00 0.45
CA GLU A 413 -7.29 27.19 -0.24
C GLU A 413 -8.32 26.77 -1.29
N ILE A 414 -9.53 27.31 -1.21
CA ILE A 414 -10.53 27.20 -2.29
C ILE A 414 -10.35 28.39 -3.23
N LYS A 415 -10.15 28.08 -4.51
CA LYS A 415 -10.07 29.03 -5.62
C LYS A 415 -11.29 28.84 -6.52
N PRO A 416 -11.59 29.78 -7.45
CA PRO A 416 -12.82 29.71 -8.26
C PRO A 416 -13.06 28.38 -8.99
N GLN A 417 -12.00 27.71 -9.45
CA GLN A 417 -12.08 26.44 -10.20
C GLN A 417 -11.08 25.37 -9.72
N SER A 418 -10.56 25.52 -8.50
CA SER A 418 -9.60 24.55 -7.94
C SER A 418 -9.55 24.63 -6.43
N ILE A 419 -9.00 23.58 -5.81
CA ILE A 419 -8.52 23.63 -4.43
C ILE A 419 -7.03 23.28 -4.39
N ARG A 420 -6.31 23.86 -3.43
CA ARG A 420 -4.93 23.52 -3.11
C ARG A 420 -4.79 23.26 -1.61
N VAL A 421 -4.24 22.11 -1.24
CA VAL A 421 -3.94 21.76 0.15
C VAL A 421 -2.69 22.55 0.57
N THR A 422 -2.71 23.15 1.76
CA THR A 422 -1.55 23.88 2.31
C THR A 422 -0.51 22.90 2.86
N GLU A 423 0.70 23.37 3.18
CA GLU A 423 1.70 22.54 3.87
C GLU A 423 1.17 21.96 5.18
N GLN A 424 0.38 22.74 5.94
CA GLN A 424 -0.27 22.28 7.16
C GLN A 424 -1.39 21.26 6.88
N GLY A 425 -2.09 21.41 5.75
CA GLY A 425 -3.16 20.51 5.32
C GLY A 425 -2.73 19.12 4.88
N LYS A 426 -1.45 18.90 4.52
CA LYS A 426 -0.98 17.61 3.99
C LYS A 426 -1.27 16.43 4.92
N ALA A 427 -1.15 16.63 6.24
CA ALA A 427 -1.48 15.62 7.25
C ALA A 427 -2.98 15.26 7.27
N PHE A 428 -3.84 16.13 6.76
CA PHE A 428 -5.30 16.02 6.73
C PHE A 428 -5.85 15.70 5.34
N VAL A 429 -4.99 15.32 4.37
CA VAL A 429 -5.42 15.07 2.99
C VAL A 429 -6.54 14.03 2.90
N ARG A 430 -6.53 13.01 3.77
CA ARG A 430 -7.62 12.02 3.85
C ARG A 430 -8.97 12.67 4.17
N ASN A 431 -9.00 13.60 5.13
CA ASN A 431 -10.21 14.35 5.50
C ASN A 431 -10.71 15.22 4.36
N ILE A 432 -9.80 15.84 3.59
CA ILE A 432 -10.16 16.62 2.41
C ILE A 432 -10.76 15.71 1.33
N CYS A 433 -10.16 14.55 1.08
CA CYS A 433 -10.69 13.57 0.13
C CYS A 433 -12.06 13.01 0.53
N MET A 434 -12.36 12.91 1.84
CA MET A 434 -13.69 12.48 2.32
C MET A 434 -14.82 13.41 1.89
N ALA A 435 -14.55 14.70 1.66
CA ALA A 435 -15.57 15.61 1.12
C ALA A 435 -15.97 15.24 -0.31
N PHE A 436 -15.04 14.71 -1.11
CA PHE A 436 -15.28 14.27 -2.49
C PHE A 436 -15.90 12.86 -2.57
N ASP A 437 -15.84 12.06 -1.50
CA ASP A 437 -16.29 10.67 -1.49
C ASP A 437 -17.82 10.55 -1.43
N LEU A 438 -18.45 10.46 -2.61
CA LEU A 438 -19.91 10.41 -2.73
C LEU A 438 -20.50 9.10 -2.16
N HIS A 439 -19.77 7.98 -2.25
CA HIS A 439 -20.21 6.71 -1.66
C HIS A 439 -20.29 6.80 -0.13
N LEU A 440 -19.26 7.36 0.51
CA LEU A 440 -19.22 7.59 1.95
C LEU A 440 -20.35 8.52 2.42
N LYS A 441 -20.64 9.55 1.63
CA LYS A 441 -21.73 10.51 1.91
C LYS A 441 -23.11 9.88 1.81
N ARG A 442 -23.36 9.09 0.76
CA ARG A 442 -24.67 8.46 0.50
C ARG A 442 -24.92 7.23 1.35
N ARG A 443 -23.87 6.50 1.72
CA ARG A 443 -23.94 5.27 2.55
C ARG A 443 -22.94 5.37 3.70
N ARG A 444 -23.33 6.07 4.78
CA ARG A 444 -22.54 6.07 6.01
C ARG A 444 -22.56 4.66 6.63
N PRO A 445 -21.40 4.08 6.97
CA PRO A 445 -21.37 2.75 7.57
C PRO A 445 -22.09 2.75 8.92
N GLU A 446 -22.98 1.78 9.14
CA GLU A 446 -23.64 1.58 10.45
C GLU A 446 -22.67 1.05 11.52
N SER A 447 -21.51 0.52 11.11
CA SER A 447 -20.48 -0.04 11.98
C SER A 447 -19.10 0.56 11.71
N ARG A 448 -18.19 0.46 12.69
CA ARG A 448 -16.81 0.94 12.57
C ARG A 448 -16.01 0.05 11.60
N ILE A 449 -16.01 0.44 10.33
CA ILE A 449 -15.27 -0.25 9.25
C ILE A 449 -13.94 0.41 8.88
N PHE A 450 -13.75 1.69 9.23
CA PHE A 450 -12.54 2.45 8.91
C PHE A 450 -11.66 2.68 10.14
N SER A 451 -10.35 2.76 9.91
CA SER A 451 -9.41 3.28 10.89
C SER A 451 -9.54 4.80 11.01
N MET A 452 -8.96 5.34 12.08
CA MET A 452 -8.82 6.78 12.27
C MET A 452 -7.92 7.41 11.20
N THR A 453 -8.20 8.66 10.80
CA THR A 453 -7.51 9.40 9.73
C THR A 453 -6.22 10.08 10.16
N ILE A 454 -5.81 10.01 11.43
CA ILE A 454 -4.50 10.50 11.91
C ILE A 454 -3.83 9.44 12.77
#